data_AF-A0A7C2MAR7-F1
#
_entry.id   AF-A0A7C2MAR7-F1
#
_cell.length_a   1.000
_cell.length_b   1.000
_cell.length_c   1.000
_cell.angle_alpha   90.00
_cell.angle_beta   90.00
_cell.angle_gamma   90.00
#
_symmetry.space_group_name_H-M   'P 1'
#
loop_
_entity.id
_entity.type
_entity.pdbx_description
1 polymer ?
#
loop_
_entity_poly.entity_id
_entity_poly.type
_entity_poly.pdbx_seq_one_letter_code
_entity_poly.pdbx_strand_id
1 'polypeptide(L)'
;DTGTSTYEKNSRRMLERGTAAHNTLQVDGLDSSEVWGGFRVARRASIIHLHEERNTIGAGHDGYSRLGITHYRRFQFEQDSLQITDKLTGRNQKEGTARFHFHPSVQPEIEDHTVRFRGGTIRFTGAGEVSMTEFQYAPTFNNLQPAKAVEVLFTGKLSTTITFNQQ
;
A
#
# COMPACT_ATOMS: atom_id res chain seq x y z
N ASP A 1 6.32 3.89 5.57
CA ASP A 1 6.74 2.52 5.93
C ASP A 1 6.48 2.31 7.41
N THR A 2 6.17 1.09 7.85
CA THR A 2 5.97 0.76 9.27
C THR A 2 7.29 0.62 10.03
N GLY A 3 8.40 0.39 9.34
CA GLY A 3 9.74 0.29 9.93
C GLY A 3 10.14 -1.14 10.35
N THR A 4 11.29 -1.26 11.00
CA THR A 4 11.78 -2.53 11.57
C THR A 4 12.12 -2.32 13.04
N SER A 5 11.30 -2.85 13.94
CA SER A 5 11.52 -2.75 15.39
C SER A 5 12.36 -3.90 15.93
N THR A 6 12.40 -5.04 15.24
CA THR A 6 13.06 -6.24 15.76
C THR A 6 13.64 -7.12 14.65
N TYR A 7 14.63 -7.92 15.00
CA TYR A 7 15.14 -9.03 14.19
C TYR A 7 14.75 -10.39 14.75
N GLU A 8 14.08 -10.43 15.91
CA GLU A 8 13.63 -11.67 16.50
C GLU A 8 12.56 -12.32 15.62
N LYS A 9 12.56 -13.66 15.56
CA LYS A 9 11.60 -14.43 14.76
C LYS A 9 10.26 -14.54 15.50
N ASN A 10 9.55 -13.42 15.61
CA ASN A 10 8.27 -13.32 16.30
C ASN A 10 7.16 -12.81 15.35
N SER A 11 5.92 -12.77 15.84
CA SER A 11 4.76 -12.26 15.09
C SER A 11 4.98 -10.82 14.63
N ARG A 12 5.63 -9.99 15.45
CA ARG A 12 5.95 -8.60 15.12
C ARG A 12 6.82 -8.50 13.86
N ARG A 13 7.90 -9.28 13.79
CA ARG A 13 8.77 -9.29 12.62
C ARG A 13 8.05 -9.78 11.37
N MET A 14 7.14 -10.73 11.52
CA MET A 14 6.31 -11.20 10.40
C MET A 14 5.38 -10.10 9.90
N LEU A 15 4.73 -9.35 10.80
CA LEU A 15 3.86 -8.23 10.45
C LEU A 15 4.62 -7.11 9.72
N GLU A 16 5.79 -6.69 10.23
CA GLU A 16 6.62 -5.63 9.63
C GLU A 16 7.17 -5.97 8.23
N ARG A 17 7.17 -7.26 7.88
CA ARG A 17 7.62 -7.76 6.57
C ARG A 17 6.46 -8.09 5.63
N GLY A 18 5.24 -8.11 6.14
CA GLY A 18 4.04 -8.41 5.37
C GLY A 18 3.68 -7.26 4.44
N THR A 19 2.95 -7.55 3.37
CA THR A 19 2.53 -6.54 2.39
C THR A 19 1.62 -5.49 3.02
N ALA A 20 0.82 -5.87 4.02
CA ALA A 20 -0.03 -4.95 4.78
C ALA A 20 0.74 -3.82 5.50
N ALA A 21 2.03 -4.01 5.79
CA ALA A 21 2.86 -3.02 6.49
C ALA A 21 3.39 -1.89 5.58
N HIS A 22 3.00 -1.85 4.31
CA HIS A 22 3.56 -0.93 3.32
C HIS A 22 2.49 -0.22 2.51
N ASN A 23 2.89 0.87 1.84
CA ASN A 23 2.01 1.66 0.98
C ASN A 23 1.83 0.99 -0.37
N THR A 24 1.15 -0.15 -0.38
CA THR A 24 0.81 -0.97 -1.54
C THR A 24 -0.52 -1.68 -1.25
N LEU A 25 -0.87 -2.71 -2.01
CA LEU A 25 -2.08 -3.48 -1.79
C LEU A 25 -1.82 -4.96 -1.53
N GLN A 26 -2.76 -5.58 -0.80
CA GLN A 26 -2.94 -7.02 -0.72
C GLN A 26 -4.06 -7.47 -1.67
N VAL A 27 -4.06 -8.74 -2.07
CA VAL A 27 -5.16 -9.37 -2.82
C VAL A 27 -5.73 -10.51 -1.98
N ASP A 28 -7.03 -10.49 -1.71
CA ASP A 28 -7.73 -11.42 -0.79
C ASP A 28 -7.00 -11.56 0.57
N GLY A 29 -6.48 -10.45 1.11
CA GLY A 29 -5.73 -10.43 2.38
C GLY A 29 -4.34 -11.09 2.35
N LEU A 30 -3.85 -11.52 1.18
CA LEU A 30 -2.57 -12.20 1.06
C LEU A 30 -1.41 -11.27 0.66
N ASP A 31 -0.21 -11.63 1.10
CA ASP A 31 1.03 -10.93 0.74
C ASP A 31 1.48 -11.21 -0.70
N SER A 32 2.09 -10.21 -1.33
CA SER A 32 2.63 -10.33 -2.69
C SER A 32 3.83 -11.26 -2.76
N SER A 33 4.59 -11.35 -1.67
CA SER A 33 5.68 -12.32 -1.49
C SER A 33 5.45 -13.13 -0.23
N GLU A 34 5.76 -14.41 -0.27
CA GLU A 34 5.61 -15.28 0.89
C GLU A 34 6.79 -15.14 1.84
N VAL A 35 6.61 -14.42 2.93
CA VAL A 35 7.60 -14.27 4.00
C VAL A 35 7.41 -15.36 5.06
N TRP A 36 8.48 -16.04 5.48
CA TRP A 36 8.46 -17.09 6.50
C TRP A 36 9.67 -16.97 7.45
N GLY A 37 9.50 -17.40 8.71
CA GLY A 37 10.61 -17.59 9.65
C GLY A 37 11.46 -16.34 9.93
N GLY A 38 10.86 -15.15 9.88
CA GLY A 38 11.47 -13.83 10.14
C GLY A 38 12.44 -13.30 9.07
N PHE A 39 13.03 -14.18 8.26
CA PHE A 39 14.09 -13.84 7.30
C PHE A 39 13.99 -14.52 5.94
N ARG A 40 13.14 -15.54 5.80
CA ARG A 40 13.02 -16.28 4.54
C ARG A 40 11.92 -15.66 3.70
N VAL A 41 12.16 -15.61 2.40
CA VAL A 41 11.13 -15.27 1.41
C VAL A 41 11.10 -16.41 0.42
N ALA A 42 9.96 -17.09 0.34
CA ALA A 42 9.72 -18.22 -0.54
C ALA A 42 9.33 -17.72 -1.93
N ARG A 43 8.06 -17.82 -2.32
CA ARG A 43 7.57 -17.25 -3.60
C ARG A 43 7.70 -15.73 -3.57
N ARG A 44 8.71 -15.22 -4.28
CA ARG A 44 9.00 -13.79 -4.43
C ARG A 44 8.21 -13.23 -5.60
N ALA A 45 7.58 -12.08 -5.39
CA ALA A 45 7.06 -11.29 -6.48
C ALA A 45 8.22 -10.84 -7.40
N SER A 46 8.03 -11.01 -8.70
CA SER A 46 8.95 -10.54 -9.74
C SER A 46 8.27 -9.49 -10.59
N ILE A 47 9.02 -8.47 -10.99
CA ILE A 47 8.54 -7.48 -11.96
C ILE A 47 8.46 -8.15 -13.32
N ILE A 48 7.30 -8.08 -13.96
CA ILE A 48 7.04 -8.64 -15.30
C ILE A 48 6.72 -7.56 -16.33
N HIS A 49 6.45 -6.33 -15.87
CA HIS A 49 6.29 -5.16 -16.70
C HIS A 49 6.94 -3.96 -16.00
N LEU A 50 7.69 -3.16 -16.76
CA LEU A 50 8.27 -1.91 -16.28
C LEU A 50 8.13 -0.87 -17.39
N HIS A 51 7.74 0.34 -17.00
CA HIS A 51 7.56 1.47 -17.90
C HIS A 51 7.98 2.74 -17.18
N GLU A 52 8.92 3.46 -17.77
CA GLU A 52 9.46 4.69 -17.19
C GLU A 52 9.46 5.80 -18.25
N GLU A 53 8.88 6.93 -17.89
CA GLU A 53 8.91 8.18 -18.65
C GLU A 53 9.27 9.32 -17.69
N ARG A 54 9.42 10.54 -18.23
CA ARG A 54 9.85 11.71 -17.46
C ARG A 54 9.09 11.92 -16.14
N ASN A 55 7.76 11.79 -16.17
CA ASN A 55 6.88 12.03 -15.02
C ASN A 55 6.04 10.80 -14.67
N THR A 56 6.39 9.62 -15.20
CA THR A 56 5.58 8.41 -15.09
C THR A 56 6.47 7.23 -14.74
N ILE A 57 6.08 6.45 -13.74
CA ILE A 57 6.66 5.12 -13.52
C ILE A 57 5.55 4.11 -13.29
N GLY A 58 5.56 3.04 -14.08
CA GLY A 58 4.60 1.95 -14.01
C GLY A 58 5.32 0.61 -13.89
N ALA A 59 4.83 -0.24 -13.00
CA ALA A 59 5.33 -1.60 -12.86
C ALA A 59 4.19 -2.60 -12.65
N GLY A 60 4.36 -3.79 -13.20
CA GLY A 60 3.48 -4.94 -12.96
C GLY A 60 4.26 -6.10 -12.35
N HIS A 61 3.69 -6.81 -11.39
CA HIS A 61 4.33 -7.95 -10.75
C HIS A 61 3.43 -9.19 -10.62
N ASP A 62 4.05 -10.35 -10.60
CA ASP A 62 3.41 -11.68 -10.60
C ASP A 62 3.22 -12.31 -9.20
N GLY A 63 3.47 -11.54 -8.14
CA GLY A 63 3.36 -12.00 -6.74
C GLY A 63 2.01 -12.65 -6.35
N TYR A 64 0.95 -12.38 -7.10
CA TYR A 64 -0.39 -12.96 -6.93
C TYR A 64 -0.74 -14.02 -7.99
N SER A 65 0.24 -14.53 -8.73
CA SER A 65 0.05 -15.58 -9.74
C SER A 65 -0.65 -16.82 -9.21
N ARG A 66 -0.45 -17.18 -7.92
CA ARG A 66 -1.18 -18.27 -7.24
C ARG A 66 -2.70 -18.04 -7.13
N LEU A 67 -3.12 -16.78 -7.17
CA LEU A 67 -4.52 -16.37 -7.23
C LEU A 67 -4.98 -16.12 -8.67
N GLY A 68 -4.10 -16.29 -9.66
CA GLY A 68 -4.35 -15.95 -11.05
C GLY A 68 -4.40 -14.44 -11.31
N ILE A 69 -3.80 -13.61 -10.44
CA ILE A 69 -3.82 -12.15 -10.50
C ILE A 69 -2.42 -11.58 -10.76
N THR A 70 -2.36 -10.57 -11.60
CA THR A 70 -1.23 -9.64 -11.75
C THR A 70 -1.63 -8.28 -11.20
N HIS A 71 -0.78 -7.70 -10.37
CA HIS A 71 -0.96 -6.33 -9.88
C HIS A 71 -0.07 -5.38 -10.68
N TYR A 72 -0.69 -4.31 -11.19
CA TYR A 72 -0.01 -3.18 -11.81
C TYR A 72 -0.21 -1.93 -10.97
N ARG A 73 0.86 -1.20 -10.75
CA ARG A 73 0.82 0.14 -10.18
C ARG A 73 1.49 1.13 -11.12
N ARG A 74 0.86 2.29 -11.32
CA ARG A 74 1.44 3.43 -12.04
C ARG A 74 1.40 4.68 -11.19
N PHE A 75 2.50 5.39 -11.13
CA PHE A 75 2.64 6.72 -10.57
C PHE A 75 2.75 7.74 -11.72
N GLN A 76 2.02 8.83 -11.60
CA GLN A 76 2.09 9.99 -12.48
C GLN A 76 2.30 11.22 -11.60
N PHE A 77 3.42 11.90 -11.81
CA PHE A 77 3.83 13.07 -11.03
C PHE A 77 3.41 14.34 -11.75
N GLU A 78 2.69 15.21 -11.03
CA GLU A 78 2.30 16.54 -11.46
C GLU A 78 2.90 17.59 -10.51
N GLN A 79 2.72 18.87 -10.81
CA GLN A 79 3.34 19.95 -10.04
C GLN A 79 2.93 19.98 -8.56
N ASP A 80 1.64 19.74 -8.28
CA ASP A 80 1.04 19.82 -6.95
C ASP A 80 0.31 18.53 -6.55
N SER A 81 0.46 17.46 -7.34
CA SER A 81 -0.25 16.22 -7.10
C SER A 81 0.49 14.98 -7.58
N LEU A 82 0.11 13.85 -7.01
CA LEU A 82 0.55 12.51 -7.39
C LEU A 82 -0.68 11.66 -7.67
N GLN A 83 -0.78 11.15 -8.90
CA GLN A 83 -1.79 10.15 -9.23
C GLN A 83 -1.17 8.75 -9.17
N ILE A 84 -1.83 7.86 -8.43
CA ILE A 84 -1.48 6.44 -8.33
C ILE A 84 -2.64 5.65 -8.91
N THR A 85 -2.36 4.79 -9.89
CA THR A 85 -3.33 3.87 -10.46
C THR A 85 -2.93 2.44 -10.14
N ASP A 86 -3.76 1.75 -9.38
CA ASP A 86 -3.65 0.32 -9.13
C ASP A 86 -4.63 -0.45 -10.01
N LYS A 87 -4.16 -1.53 -10.63
CA LYS A 87 -4.99 -2.41 -11.46
C LYS A 87 -4.69 -3.87 -11.13
N LEU A 88 -5.75 -4.61 -10.83
CA LEU A 88 -5.71 -6.06 -10.69
C LEU A 88 -6.27 -6.68 -11.97
N THR A 89 -5.46 -7.50 -12.64
CA THR A 89 -5.88 -8.22 -13.85
C THR A 89 -5.69 -9.71 -13.66
N GLY A 90 -6.63 -10.52 -14.15
CA GLY A 90 -6.49 -11.95 -14.06
C GLY A 90 -7.82 -12.68 -14.20
N ARG A 91 -7.82 -13.96 -13.82
CA ARG A 91 -9.03 -14.79 -13.83
C ARG A 91 -9.81 -14.54 -12.54
N ASN A 92 -11.12 -14.31 -12.68
CA ASN A 92 -12.05 -13.96 -11.60
C ASN A 92 -11.80 -12.56 -11.00
N GLN A 93 -12.87 -11.92 -10.53
CA GLN A 93 -12.73 -10.69 -9.76
C GLN A 93 -12.22 -11.03 -8.37
N LYS A 94 -11.19 -10.30 -7.93
CA LYS A 94 -10.57 -10.41 -6.62
C LYS A 94 -10.57 -9.06 -5.94
N GLU A 95 -10.62 -9.07 -4.62
CA GLU A 95 -10.61 -7.86 -3.82
C GLU A 95 -9.16 -7.42 -3.56
N GLY A 96 -8.89 -6.14 -3.79
CA GLY A 96 -7.66 -5.48 -3.40
C GLY A 96 -7.88 -4.64 -2.13
N THR A 97 -6.93 -4.71 -1.20
CA THR A 97 -6.88 -3.83 -0.03
C THR A 97 -5.64 -2.96 -0.13
N ALA A 98 -5.78 -1.71 -0.60
CA ALA A 98 -4.71 -0.74 -0.66
C ALA A 98 -4.53 -0.05 0.70
N ARG A 99 -3.29 0.20 1.12
CA ARG A 99 -2.96 0.86 2.39
C ARG A 99 -2.14 2.13 2.20
N PHE A 100 -2.44 3.13 3.02
CA PHE A 100 -1.72 4.39 3.09
C PHE A 100 -1.38 4.70 4.55
N HIS A 101 -0.13 4.47 4.93
CA HIS A 101 0.37 4.68 6.29
C HIS A 101 0.79 6.13 6.51
N PHE A 102 0.26 6.75 7.56
CA PHE A 102 0.61 8.10 7.96
C PHE A 102 1.64 8.08 9.09
N HIS A 103 2.50 9.09 9.13
CA HIS A 103 3.40 9.31 10.26
C HIS A 103 2.58 9.59 11.54
N PRO A 104 3.02 9.16 12.74
CA PRO A 104 2.26 9.37 14.00
C PRO A 104 1.82 10.81 14.27
N SER A 105 2.59 11.80 13.79
CA SER A 105 2.26 13.22 13.96
C SER A 105 1.19 13.74 13.01
N VAL A 106 0.71 12.92 12.07
CA VAL A 106 -0.30 13.28 11.08
C VAL A 106 -1.63 12.65 11.49
N GLN A 107 -2.66 13.48 11.56
CA GLN A 107 -4.02 13.04 11.88
C GLN A 107 -4.87 13.08 10.59
N PRO A 108 -5.01 11.95 9.89
CA PRO A 108 -5.91 11.85 8.75
C PRO A 108 -7.37 11.74 9.22
N GLU A 109 -8.27 12.37 8.47
CA GLU A 109 -9.72 12.31 8.65
C GLU A 109 -10.36 11.81 7.35
N ILE A 110 -11.33 10.89 7.46
CA ILE A 110 -12.05 10.33 6.31
C ILE A 110 -13.39 11.04 6.17
N GLU A 111 -13.68 11.51 4.95
CA GLU A 111 -14.95 12.05 4.51
C GLU A 111 -15.29 11.38 3.18
N ASP A 112 -16.22 10.42 3.20
CA ASP A 112 -16.54 9.52 2.08
C ASP A 112 -15.29 8.82 1.52
N HIS A 113 -14.96 9.08 0.26
CA HIS A 113 -13.79 8.55 -0.44
C HIS A 113 -12.61 9.53 -0.46
N THR A 114 -12.60 10.49 0.46
CA THR A 114 -11.55 11.50 0.59
C THR A 114 -10.92 11.45 1.98
N VAL A 115 -9.59 11.46 2.03
CA VAL A 115 -8.83 11.61 3.26
C VAL A 115 -8.24 13.01 3.30
N ARG A 116 -8.53 13.77 4.35
CA ARG A 116 -7.93 15.08 4.60
C ARG A 116 -6.86 14.96 5.66
N PHE A 117 -5.75 15.65 5.48
CA PHE A 117 -4.67 15.74 6.47
C PHE A 117 -3.94 17.08 6.32
N ARG A 118 -3.09 17.44 7.29
CA ARG A 118 -2.38 18.73 7.29
C ARG A 118 -1.61 19.03 5.99
N GLY A 119 -1.11 18.00 5.31
CA GLY A 119 -0.31 18.14 4.09
C GLY A 119 -1.12 18.18 2.79
N GLY A 120 -2.44 17.97 2.83
CA GLY A 120 -3.26 17.96 1.63
C GLY A 120 -4.44 16.98 1.71
N THR A 121 -4.83 16.44 0.55
CA THR A 121 -5.94 15.49 0.44
C THR A 121 -5.55 14.27 -0.38
N ILE A 122 -6.21 13.15 -0.09
CA ILE A 122 -6.15 11.93 -0.91
C ILE A 122 -7.57 11.60 -1.34
N ARG A 123 -7.83 11.54 -2.64
CA ARG A 123 -9.14 11.15 -3.18
C ARG A 123 -9.04 9.79 -3.87
N PHE A 124 -10.00 8.92 -3.58
CA PHE A 124 -10.11 7.59 -4.17
C PHE A 124 -11.28 7.51 -5.15
N THR A 125 -11.03 6.97 -6.34
CA THR A 125 -12.05 6.67 -7.36
C THR A 125 -11.95 5.19 -7.70
N GLY A 126 -13.10 4.49 -7.66
CA GLY A 126 -13.16 3.03 -7.79
C GLY A 126 -13.00 2.27 -6.46
N ALA A 127 -12.96 2.99 -5.33
CA ALA A 127 -13.05 2.39 -4.01
C ALA A 127 -14.48 1.87 -3.74
N GLY A 128 -14.57 0.71 -3.10
CA GLY A 128 -15.80 0.18 -2.53
C GLY A 128 -15.96 0.60 -1.07
N GLU A 129 -14.87 0.58 -0.29
CA GLU A 129 -14.83 1.03 1.10
C GLU A 129 -13.52 1.77 1.39
N VAL A 130 -13.60 2.83 2.20
CA VAL A 130 -12.44 3.56 2.73
C VAL A 130 -12.60 3.63 4.24
N SER A 131 -11.65 3.05 4.97
CA SER A 131 -11.72 2.95 6.42
C SER A 131 -10.39 3.27 7.09
N MET A 132 -10.44 3.63 8.36
CA MET A 132 -9.26 3.93 9.17
C MET A 132 -8.86 2.68 9.97
N THR A 133 -7.56 2.39 10.01
CA THR A 133 -6.99 1.35 10.87
C THR A 133 -5.80 1.90 11.66
N GLU A 134 -5.46 1.22 12.74
CA GLU A 134 -4.29 1.54 13.55
C GLU A 134 -3.16 0.55 13.29
N PHE A 135 -1.92 1.07 13.34
CA PHE A 135 -0.73 0.26 13.28
C PHE A 135 0.33 0.81 14.23
N GLN A 136 1.44 0.10 14.32
CA GLN A 136 2.55 0.46 15.18
C GLN A 136 3.76 0.83 14.32
N TYR A 137 4.08 2.11 14.27
CA TYR A 137 5.25 2.66 13.58
C TYR A 137 6.52 2.44 14.40
N ALA A 138 7.58 1.97 13.74
CA ALA A 138 8.89 1.73 14.32
C ALA A 138 9.91 2.72 13.75
N PRO A 139 10.09 3.91 14.38
CA PRO A 139 11.08 4.88 13.92
C PRO A 139 12.51 4.39 14.17
N THR A 140 12.72 3.56 15.19
CA THR A 140 14.00 2.98 15.57
C THR A 140 13.81 1.56 16.10
N PHE A 141 14.90 0.80 16.21
CA PHE A 141 14.90 -0.53 16.80
C PHE A 141 14.32 -0.50 18.22
N ASN A 142 13.50 -1.51 18.57
CA ASN A 142 12.78 -1.65 19.84
C ASN A 142 11.89 -0.47 20.26
N ASN A 143 11.55 0.44 19.35
CA ASN A 143 10.67 1.57 19.63
C ASN A 143 9.42 1.47 18.77
N LEU A 144 8.25 1.52 19.41
CA LEU A 144 6.95 1.41 18.77
C LEU A 144 6.07 2.60 19.17
N GLN A 145 5.40 3.18 18.18
CA GLN A 145 4.49 4.30 18.35
C GLN A 145 3.19 4.03 17.60
N PRO A 146 2.02 4.25 18.21
CA PRO A 146 0.75 4.17 17.51
C PRO A 146 0.70 5.15 16.34
N ALA A 147 0.15 4.70 15.21
CA ALA A 147 -0.04 5.49 14.01
C ALA A 147 -1.29 5.01 13.27
N LYS A 148 -1.74 5.81 12.30
CA LYS A 148 -2.95 5.54 11.53
C LYS A 148 -2.63 5.20 10.08
N ALA A 149 -3.34 4.24 9.53
CA ALA A 149 -3.35 3.95 8.12
C ALA A 149 -4.77 4.00 7.58
N VAL A 150 -4.90 4.36 6.30
CA VAL A 150 -6.17 4.26 5.58
C VAL A 150 -6.14 2.97 4.76
N GLU A 151 -7.19 2.16 4.89
CA GLU A 151 -7.45 0.97 4.09
C GLU A 151 -8.51 1.28 3.04
N VAL A 152 -8.25 0.86 1.80
CA VAL A 152 -9.15 1.07 0.66
C VAL A 152 -9.42 -0.26 -0.01
N LEU A 153 -10.66 -0.74 0.14
CA LEU A 153 -11.15 -1.94 -0.56
C LEU A 153 -11.60 -1.56 -1.97
N PHE A 154 -11.22 -2.35 -2.96
CA PHE A 154 -11.63 -2.14 -4.34
C PHE A 154 -11.58 -3.43 -5.17
N THR A 155 -12.22 -3.42 -6.34
CA THR A 155 -12.10 -4.49 -7.34
C THR A 155 -11.68 -3.90 -8.69
N GLY A 156 -10.82 -4.62 -9.41
CA GLY A 156 -10.39 -4.25 -10.77
C GLY A 156 -9.41 -3.07 -10.83
N LYS A 157 -9.84 -1.85 -10.54
CA LYS A 157 -9.01 -0.64 -10.65
C LYS A 157 -9.31 0.38 -9.55
N LEU A 158 -8.25 0.86 -8.89
CA LEU A 158 -8.29 1.98 -7.97
C LEU A 158 -7.48 3.15 -8.55
N SER A 159 -8.07 4.34 -8.56
CA SER A 159 -7.35 5.58 -8.88
C SER A 159 -7.27 6.43 -7.61
N THR A 160 -6.05 6.74 -7.19
CA THR A 160 -5.74 7.57 -6.02
C THR A 160 -5.13 8.87 -6.50
N THR A 161 -5.68 10.00 -6.07
CA THR A 161 -5.11 11.33 -6.34
C THR A 161 -4.71 11.96 -5.02
N ILE A 162 -3.42 12.21 -4.83
CA ILE A 162 -2.89 12.94 -3.69
C ILE A 162 -2.63 14.36 -4.15
N THR A 163 -3.32 15.34 -3.57
CA THR A 163 -3.08 16.76 -3.82
C THR A 163 -2.38 17.35 -2.61
N PHE A 164 -1.24 18.01 -2.82
CA PHE A 164 -0.46 18.63 -1.76
C PHE A 164 -0.87 20.09 -1.59
N ASN A 165 -0.92 20.56 -0.34
CA ASN A 165 -1.09 21.98 -0.07
C ASN A 165 0.13 22.74 -0.62
N GLN A 166 -0.10 23.87 -1.28
CA GLN A 166 0.99 24.76 -1.69
C GLN A 166 1.66 25.33 -0.43
N GLN A 167 3.00 25.35 -0.43
CA GLN A 167 3.80 26.00 0.61
C GLN A 167 3.76 27.52 0.46
#